data_AF-A0A533SEE3-F1
#
_entry.id   AF-A0A533SEE3-F1
#
_cell.length_a   1.000
_cell.length_b   1.000
_cell.length_c   1.000
_cell.angle_alpha   90.00
_cell.angle_beta   90.00
_cell.angle_gamma   90.00
#
_symmetry.space_group_name_H-M   'P 1'
#
loop_
_entity.id
_entity.type
_entity.pdbx_description
1 polymer ?
#
loop_
_entity_poly.entity_id
_entity_poly.type
_entity_poly.pdbx_seq_one_letter_code
_entity_poly.pdbx_strand_id
1 'polypeptide(L)'
;MTPEERWAYDLAVVPYSSKSANLADYGCYGIPVVAPAAGVVVEIHDGEPDQTPGVLVKNPVNPGGNWIAIQLDETGTFLILAHLKPDRMMVSAGDHVSEGQELGRCGNSGNSSEPHIHIHHQRENPRVTARGWAEGLPLYFRDLDGDAMPQGGLDGGIVQHIGANE
;
A
#
# COMPACT_ATOMS: atom_id res chain seq x y z
N MET A 1 -12.70 -9.16 0.89
CA MET A 1 -11.81 -8.26 1.63
C MET A 1 -11.32 -9.04 2.83
N THR A 2 -10.02 -9.24 2.94
CA THR A 2 -9.42 -9.87 4.11
C THR A 2 -9.44 -8.87 5.29
N PRO A 3 -9.26 -9.33 6.55
CA PRO A 3 -9.32 -8.45 7.73
C PRO A 3 -8.33 -7.29 7.71
N GLU A 4 -7.14 -7.48 7.13
CA GLU A 4 -6.08 -6.49 6.99
C GLU A 4 -6.39 -5.42 5.92
N GLU A 5 -7.08 -5.81 4.85
CA GLU A 5 -7.47 -4.92 3.74
C GLU A 5 -8.71 -4.07 4.05
N ARG A 6 -9.29 -4.16 5.26
CA ARG A 6 -10.58 -3.52 5.63
C ARG A 6 -10.65 -2.01 5.32
N TRP A 7 -9.51 -1.33 5.42
CA TRP A 7 -9.36 0.11 5.19
C TRP A 7 -8.33 0.41 4.09
N ALA A 8 -8.15 -0.52 3.15
CA ALA A 8 -7.20 -0.35 2.05
C ALA A 8 -7.69 0.66 1.00
N TYR A 9 -6.74 1.25 0.27
CA TYR A 9 -6.99 2.10 -0.89
C TYR A 9 -6.14 1.64 -2.07
N ASP A 10 -6.74 1.67 -3.26
CA ASP A 10 -6.04 1.47 -4.52
C ASP A 10 -5.84 2.84 -5.18
N LEU A 11 -4.58 3.29 -5.29
CA LEU A 11 -4.20 4.60 -5.77
C LEU A 11 -3.71 4.52 -7.22
N ALA A 12 -4.34 5.27 -8.12
CA ALA A 12 -4.00 5.32 -9.54
C ALA A 12 -3.87 6.77 -10.04
N VAL A 13 -3.14 6.95 -11.15
CA VAL A 13 -2.90 8.27 -11.77
C VAL A 13 -3.45 8.27 -13.19
N VAL A 14 -4.10 9.37 -13.58
CA VAL A 14 -4.68 9.52 -14.92
C VAL A 14 -3.62 9.45 -16.03
N PRO A 15 -3.87 8.72 -17.14
CA PRO A 15 -5.03 7.88 -17.41
C PRO A 15 -5.04 6.58 -16.57
N TYR A 16 -6.16 6.32 -15.90
CA TYR A 16 -6.50 5.01 -15.31
C TYR A 16 -7.70 4.44 -16.06
N SER A 17 -7.99 3.14 -15.91
CA SER A 17 -9.08 2.46 -16.63
C SER A 17 -9.06 2.63 -18.15
N SER A 18 -7.85 2.67 -18.73
CA SER A 18 -7.61 2.88 -20.16
C SER A 18 -8.15 1.73 -21.04
N LYS A 19 -8.36 0.55 -20.45
CA LYS A 19 -8.71 -0.72 -21.12
C LYS A 19 -7.66 -1.21 -22.11
N SER A 20 -6.45 -0.66 -22.06
CA SER A 20 -5.33 -1.12 -22.89
C SER A 20 -4.68 -2.36 -22.28
N ALA A 21 -4.20 -3.27 -23.12
CA ALA A 21 -3.32 -4.35 -22.70
C ALA A 21 -1.84 -3.88 -22.56
N ASN A 22 -1.53 -2.63 -22.88
CA ASN A 22 -0.21 -2.04 -22.73
C ASN A 22 -0.09 -1.30 -21.39
N LEU A 23 0.87 -1.70 -20.56
CA LEU A 23 1.14 -1.09 -19.27
C LEU A 23 1.49 0.40 -19.36
N ALA A 24 2.18 0.82 -20.44
CA ALA A 24 2.59 2.22 -20.63
C ALA A 24 1.42 3.18 -20.96
N ASP A 25 0.21 2.66 -21.21
CA ASP A 25 -0.99 3.48 -21.47
C ASP A 25 -1.71 3.89 -20.17
N TYR A 26 -1.09 3.61 -19.00
CA TYR A 26 -1.59 3.93 -17.67
C TYR A 26 -0.69 4.95 -16.96
N GLY A 27 -1.25 6.04 -16.47
CA GLY A 27 -0.50 7.22 -16.00
C GLY A 27 0.36 6.99 -14.76
N CYS A 28 0.02 6.00 -13.95
CA CYS A 28 0.82 5.58 -12.79
C CYS A 28 1.96 4.62 -13.16
N TYR A 29 1.94 3.93 -14.30
CA TYR A 29 2.90 2.85 -14.53
C TYR A 29 4.34 3.36 -14.66
N GLY A 30 5.23 2.86 -13.79
CA GLY A 30 6.65 3.22 -13.74
C GLY A 30 6.98 4.55 -13.07
N ILE A 31 5.99 5.31 -12.58
CA ILE A 31 6.25 6.56 -11.83
C ILE A 31 6.78 6.24 -10.42
N PRO A 32 7.54 7.15 -9.79
CA PRO A 32 8.01 6.98 -8.41
C PRO A 32 6.87 6.77 -7.41
N VAL A 33 7.09 5.87 -6.46
CA VAL A 33 6.25 5.66 -5.28
C VAL A 33 7.08 6.05 -4.08
N VAL A 34 6.55 6.96 -3.25
CA VAL A 34 7.26 7.54 -2.11
C VAL A 34 6.69 7.03 -0.79
N ALA A 35 7.49 7.11 0.28
CA ALA A 35 7.04 6.79 1.62
C ALA A 35 5.97 7.81 2.08
N PRO A 36 4.76 7.36 2.46
CA PRO A 36 3.69 8.24 2.92
C PRO A 36 3.86 8.71 4.38
N ALA A 37 4.82 8.14 5.10
CA ALA A 37 5.21 8.48 6.47
C ALA A 37 6.61 7.93 6.75
N ALA A 38 7.27 8.44 7.80
CA ALA A 38 8.57 7.94 8.24
C ALA A 38 8.46 6.59 8.98
N GLY A 39 9.50 5.75 8.86
CA GLY A 39 9.53 4.44 9.50
C GLY A 39 10.69 3.55 9.06
N VAL A 40 10.73 2.32 9.56
CA VAL A 40 11.71 1.29 9.17
C VAL A 40 11.08 0.32 8.18
N VAL A 41 11.73 0.08 7.05
CA VAL A 41 11.35 -0.98 6.12
C VAL A 41 11.64 -2.33 6.76
N VAL A 42 10.61 -3.05 7.20
CA VAL A 42 10.77 -4.32 7.93
C VAL A 42 10.86 -5.54 7.02
N GLU A 43 10.24 -5.47 5.83
CA GLU A 43 10.17 -6.57 4.87
C GLU A 43 9.91 -6.03 3.45
N ILE A 44 10.45 -6.70 2.44
CA ILE A 44 10.25 -6.44 1.02
C ILE A 44 10.06 -7.78 0.30
N HIS A 45 9.12 -7.83 -0.64
CA HIS A 45 9.02 -8.89 -1.64
C HIS A 45 9.14 -8.29 -3.03
N ASP A 46 10.01 -8.85 -3.86
CA ASP A 46 10.27 -8.41 -5.24
C ASP A 46 10.48 -9.64 -6.16
N GLY A 47 10.42 -9.44 -7.47
CA GLY A 47 10.60 -10.46 -8.50
C GLY A 47 9.30 -11.06 -9.08
N GLU A 48 8.12 -10.65 -8.60
CA GLU A 48 6.84 -10.98 -9.23
C GLU A 48 6.65 -10.17 -10.53
N PRO A 49 6.39 -10.81 -11.67
CA PRO A 49 6.23 -10.11 -12.94
C PRO A 49 4.97 -9.23 -12.96
N ASP A 50 5.05 -8.09 -13.64
CA ASP A 50 3.89 -7.27 -14.01
C ASP A 50 2.91 -8.14 -14.84
N GLN A 51 1.62 -8.12 -14.50
CA GLN A 51 0.57 -8.77 -15.28
C GLN A 51 0.21 -7.97 -16.53
N THR A 52 -0.38 -8.62 -17.53
CA THR A 52 -1.04 -7.92 -18.65
C THR A 52 -2.35 -7.30 -18.13
N PRO A 53 -2.56 -5.98 -18.24
CA PRO A 53 -3.81 -5.36 -17.78
C PRO A 53 -5.05 -5.95 -18.46
N GLY A 54 -6.14 -6.04 -17.70
CA GLY A 54 -7.39 -6.71 -18.11
C GLY A 54 -7.34 -8.25 -18.10
N VAL A 55 -6.18 -8.87 -17.86
CA VAL A 55 -6.04 -10.34 -17.79
C VAL A 55 -5.92 -10.78 -16.32
N LEU A 56 -6.99 -11.40 -15.80
CA LEU A 56 -7.03 -11.86 -14.41
C LEU A 56 -6.31 -13.21 -14.22
N VAL A 57 -4.99 -13.16 -14.05
CA VAL A 57 -4.20 -14.29 -13.53
C VAL A 57 -4.08 -14.16 -12.02
N LYS A 58 -4.56 -15.16 -11.27
CA LYS A 58 -4.43 -15.15 -9.80
C LYS A 58 -3.13 -15.82 -9.38
N ASN A 59 -2.29 -15.10 -8.64
CA ASN A 59 -1.23 -15.67 -7.81
C ASN A 59 -1.79 -15.92 -6.39
N PRO A 60 -2.03 -17.18 -5.98
CA PRO A 60 -2.51 -17.50 -4.64
C PRO A 60 -1.41 -17.47 -3.57
N VAL A 61 -0.13 -17.42 -3.98
CA VAL A 61 1.03 -17.38 -3.08
C VAL A 61 1.35 -15.92 -2.74
N ASN A 62 1.53 -15.08 -3.77
CA ASN A 62 1.88 -13.67 -3.64
C ASN A 62 0.80 -12.77 -4.26
N PRO A 63 -0.40 -12.68 -3.65
CA PRO A 63 -1.52 -11.90 -4.19
C PRO A 63 -1.21 -10.40 -4.29
N GLY A 64 -0.37 -9.85 -3.41
CA GLY A 64 0.08 -8.46 -3.47
C GLY A 64 1.18 -8.16 -4.50
N GLY A 65 1.67 -9.16 -5.24
CA GLY A 65 2.77 -8.97 -6.17
C GLY A 65 4.07 -8.60 -5.46
N ASN A 66 4.73 -7.55 -5.95
CA ASN A 66 5.86 -6.94 -5.25
C ASN A 66 5.35 -5.89 -4.25
N TRP A 67 5.91 -5.90 -3.05
CA TRP A 67 5.42 -5.06 -1.95
C TRP A 67 6.53 -4.70 -0.95
N ILE A 68 6.32 -3.61 -0.23
CA ILE A 68 7.17 -3.11 0.86
C ILE A 68 6.31 -2.98 2.12
N ALA A 69 6.85 -3.41 3.26
CA ALA A 69 6.28 -3.19 4.58
C ALA A 69 7.13 -2.21 5.38
N ILE A 70 6.51 -1.14 5.88
CA ILE A 70 7.14 -0.10 6.70
C ILE A 70 6.52 -0.14 8.10
N GLN A 71 7.33 -0.33 9.13
CA GLN A 71 6.93 -0.08 10.50
C GLN A 71 7.02 1.42 10.79
N LEU A 72 5.90 2.05 11.09
CA LEU A 72 5.80 3.49 11.34
C LEU A 72 6.48 3.88 12.66
N ASP A 73 7.24 4.97 12.65
CA ASP A 73 7.92 5.49 13.85
C ASP A 73 6.92 5.95 14.93
N GLU A 74 5.82 6.57 14.52
CA GLU A 74 4.84 7.20 15.41
C GLU A 74 4.00 6.20 16.21
N THR A 75 3.68 5.05 15.61
CA THR A 75 2.70 4.09 16.12
C THR A 75 3.26 2.67 16.33
N GLY A 76 4.40 2.33 15.72
CA GLY A 76 4.95 0.98 15.71
C GLY A 76 4.15 -0.05 14.89
N THR A 77 3.09 0.38 14.20
CA THR A 77 2.23 -0.43 13.31
C THR A 77 2.73 -0.39 11.86
N PHE A 78 2.12 -1.15 10.95
CA PHE A 78 2.73 -1.48 9.65
C PHE A 78 1.91 -0.96 8.47
N LEU A 79 2.53 -0.16 7.60
CA LEU A 79 2.01 0.15 6.27
C LEU A 79 2.53 -0.86 5.25
N ILE A 80 1.63 -1.37 4.41
CA ILE A 80 1.96 -2.23 3.28
C ILE A 80 1.65 -1.47 1.99
N LEU A 81 2.63 -1.33 1.10
CA LEU A 81 2.47 -0.81 -0.26
C LEU A 81 2.74 -1.94 -1.25
N ALA A 82 1.82 -2.21 -2.16
CA ALA A 82 1.81 -3.41 -3.01
C ALA A 82 1.57 -3.09 -4.50
N HIS A 83 1.65 -4.12 -5.36
CA HIS A 83 1.63 -4.01 -6.83
C HIS A 83 2.78 -3.18 -7.43
N LEU A 84 3.91 -3.12 -6.71
CA LEU A 84 5.12 -2.44 -7.16
C LEU A 84 5.71 -3.13 -8.41
N LYS A 85 6.47 -2.35 -9.18
CA LYS A 85 7.15 -2.79 -10.39
C LYS A 85 8.37 -3.66 -10.04
N PRO A 86 8.55 -4.83 -10.69
CA PRO A 86 9.68 -5.70 -10.39
C PRO A 86 11.03 -5.06 -10.69
N ASP A 87 12.04 -5.43 -9.90
CA ASP A 87 13.42 -4.95 -10.01
C ASP A 87 13.52 -3.42 -9.96
N ARG A 88 12.68 -2.76 -9.15
CA ARG A 88 12.61 -1.30 -9.01
C ARG A 88 12.46 -0.82 -7.56
N MET A 89 12.77 -1.65 -6.58
CA MET A 89 12.88 -1.20 -5.18
C MET A 89 14.12 -0.31 -5.01
N MET A 90 13.96 0.85 -4.38
CA MET A 90 15.04 1.82 -4.10
C MET A 90 15.54 1.72 -2.64
N VAL A 91 14.96 0.83 -1.85
CA VAL A 91 15.24 0.60 -0.42
C VAL A 91 15.41 -0.90 -0.13
N SER A 92 16.01 -1.22 1.01
CA SER A 92 16.23 -2.58 1.53
C SER A 92 15.56 -2.77 2.89
N ALA A 93 15.29 -4.04 3.26
CA ALA A 93 14.83 -4.35 4.61
C ALA A 93 15.91 -3.99 5.65
N GLY A 94 15.52 -3.20 6.66
CA GLY A 94 16.41 -2.58 7.65
C GLY A 94 16.67 -1.09 7.41
N ASP A 95 16.36 -0.55 6.23
CA ASP A 95 16.49 0.88 5.96
C ASP A 95 15.44 1.68 6.74
N HIS A 96 15.86 2.84 7.28
CA HIS A 96 14.94 3.86 7.75
C HIS A 96 14.61 4.80 6.58
N VAL A 97 13.33 5.13 6.43
CA VAL A 97 12.80 5.98 5.36
C VAL A 97 12.16 7.22 5.94
N SER A 98 12.38 8.35 5.28
CA SER A 98 11.67 9.61 5.56
C SER A 98 10.45 9.74 4.66
N GLU A 99 9.44 10.47 5.12
CA GLU A 99 8.29 10.85 4.28
C GLU A 99 8.75 11.52 2.98
N GLY A 100 8.13 11.15 1.86
CA GLY A 100 8.52 11.63 0.52
C GLY A 100 9.74 10.95 -0.11
N GLN A 101 10.44 10.04 0.58
CA GLN A 101 11.55 9.27 0.01
C GLN A 101 11.07 8.24 -1.02
N GLU A 102 11.70 8.15 -2.20
CA GLU A 102 11.37 7.13 -3.22
C GLU A 102 11.65 5.72 -2.66
N LEU A 103 10.61 4.89 -2.60
CA LEU A 103 10.63 3.49 -2.19
C LEU A 103 10.80 2.55 -3.39
N GLY A 104 10.20 2.93 -4.52
CA GLY A 104 10.21 2.15 -5.74
C GLY A 104 9.30 2.76 -6.80
N ARG A 105 8.72 1.92 -7.67
CA ARG A 105 7.89 2.38 -8.79
C ARG A 105 6.60 1.60 -8.90
N CYS A 106 5.53 2.26 -9.34
CA CYS A 106 4.24 1.61 -9.55
C CYS A 106 4.32 0.61 -10.71
N GLY A 107 3.77 -0.58 -10.50
CA GLY A 107 3.77 -1.69 -11.46
C GLY A 107 2.36 -2.20 -11.72
N ASN A 108 2.27 -3.49 -11.99
CA ASN A 108 1.02 -4.24 -12.14
C ASN A 108 1.19 -5.71 -11.69
N SER A 109 2.08 -5.96 -10.72
CA SER A 109 2.43 -7.30 -10.26
C SER A 109 1.36 -7.92 -9.36
N GLY A 110 1.32 -9.24 -9.21
CA GLY A 110 0.34 -9.93 -8.35
C GLY A 110 -1.09 -9.93 -8.90
N ASN A 111 -2.09 -9.93 -8.01
CA ASN A 111 -3.52 -10.00 -8.35
C ASN A 111 -4.09 -8.64 -8.81
N SER A 112 -3.33 -7.89 -9.61
CA SER A 112 -3.75 -6.60 -10.15
C SER A 112 -4.54 -6.74 -11.45
N SER A 113 -5.57 -5.92 -11.64
CA SER A 113 -6.32 -5.84 -12.90
C SER A 113 -5.77 -4.79 -13.86
N GLU A 114 -5.19 -3.70 -13.34
CA GLU A 114 -4.52 -2.63 -14.07
C GLU A 114 -3.57 -1.85 -13.14
N PRO A 115 -2.56 -1.11 -13.66
CA PRO A 115 -1.58 -0.43 -12.83
C PRO A 115 -2.19 0.48 -11.75
N HIS A 116 -1.79 0.26 -10.51
CA HIS A 116 -2.13 1.06 -9.33
C HIS A 116 -1.14 0.71 -8.18
N ILE A 117 -1.19 1.47 -7.08
CA ILE A 117 -0.59 1.07 -5.80
C ILE A 117 -1.70 0.77 -4.81
N HIS A 118 -1.74 -0.46 -4.35
CA HIS A 118 -2.54 -0.84 -3.19
C HIS A 118 -1.80 -0.43 -1.92
N ILE A 119 -2.47 0.27 -1.01
CA ILE A 119 -1.96 0.61 0.32
C ILE A 119 -2.94 0.20 1.41
N HIS A 120 -2.44 -0.45 2.46
CA HIS A 120 -3.20 -0.66 3.69
C HIS A 120 -2.33 -0.51 4.94
N HIS A 121 -3.00 -0.33 6.07
CA HIS A 121 -2.40 -0.21 7.39
C HIS A 121 -2.87 -1.38 8.25
N GLN A 122 -1.94 -2.09 8.90
CA GLN A 122 -2.26 -3.23 9.77
C GLN A 122 -1.51 -3.16 11.11
N ARG A 123 -2.09 -3.78 12.15
CA ARG A 123 -1.48 -3.79 13.49
C ARG A 123 -0.29 -4.74 13.59
N GLU A 124 -0.42 -5.96 13.07
CA GLU A 124 0.56 -7.03 13.27
C GLU A 124 1.73 -6.96 12.28
N ASN A 125 2.89 -7.45 12.70
CA ASN A 125 4.08 -7.54 11.87
C ASN A 125 3.90 -8.59 10.76
N PRO A 126 4.04 -8.24 9.46
CA PRO A 126 3.84 -9.19 8.35
C PRO A 126 4.82 -10.38 8.36
N ARG A 127 5.98 -10.24 9.02
CA ARG A 127 6.97 -11.32 9.20
C ARG A 127 6.55 -12.42 10.19
N VAL A 128 5.49 -12.17 10.95
CA VAL A 128 5.03 -13.04 12.05
C VAL A 128 3.58 -13.46 11.84
N THR A 129 2.72 -12.53 11.46
CA THR A 129 1.29 -12.78 11.22
C THR A 129 1.05 -12.92 9.72
N ALA A 130 0.50 -14.06 9.31
CA ALA A 130 0.16 -14.33 7.93
C ALA A 130 -0.89 -13.33 7.38
N ARG A 131 -0.79 -13.00 6.08
CA ARG A 131 -1.85 -12.30 5.33
C ARG A 131 -3.19 -13.05 5.52
N GLY A 132 -4.28 -12.31 5.60
CA GLY A 132 -5.60 -12.80 6.01
C GLY A 132 -5.89 -12.76 7.51
N TRP A 133 -4.91 -12.45 8.36
CA TRP A 133 -5.03 -12.57 9.83
C TRP A 133 -4.62 -11.34 10.64
N ALA A 134 -4.12 -10.26 10.00
CA ALA A 134 -3.80 -9.03 10.70
C ALA A 134 -5.06 -8.13 10.84
N GLU A 135 -5.12 -7.31 11.90
CA GLU A 135 -6.15 -6.29 12.06
C GLU A 135 -5.86 -5.13 11.11
N GLY A 136 -6.72 -4.94 10.11
CA GLY A 136 -6.73 -3.74 9.27
C GLY A 136 -7.14 -2.52 10.08
N LEU A 137 -6.24 -1.54 10.11
CA LEU A 137 -6.36 -0.26 10.80
C LEU A 137 -6.73 0.86 9.80
N PRO A 138 -7.41 1.92 10.24
CA PRO A 138 -7.70 3.08 9.38
C PRO A 138 -6.41 3.74 8.87
N LEU A 139 -6.50 4.29 7.66
CA LEU A 139 -5.54 5.25 7.11
C LEU A 139 -6.14 6.65 7.23
N TYR A 140 -5.33 7.59 7.70
CA TYR A 140 -5.68 9.02 7.79
C TYR A 140 -4.73 9.80 6.90
N PHE A 141 -5.29 10.58 5.99
CA PHE A 141 -4.54 11.56 5.19
C PHE A 141 -4.62 12.89 5.93
N ARG A 142 -3.46 13.51 6.20
CA ARG A 142 -3.39 14.80 6.92
C ARG A 142 -3.68 15.97 5.99
N ASP A 143 -3.40 15.81 4.70
CA ASP A 143 -3.28 16.91 3.75
C ASP A 143 -3.66 16.49 2.32
N LEU A 144 -4.45 17.36 1.71
CA LEU A 144 -4.00 18.04 0.49
C LEU A 144 -3.83 19.55 0.76
N ASP A 145 -4.67 20.10 1.65
CA ASP A 145 -4.75 21.53 2.01
C ASP A 145 -4.90 21.77 3.54
N GLY A 146 -5.66 21.02 4.36
CA GLY A 146 -6.69 19.99 4.12
C GLY A 146 -7.37 19.50 5.42
N ASP A 147 -8.53 18.82 5.31
CA ASP A 147 -9.28 18.13 6.39
C ASP A 147 -10.30 17.18 5.70
N ALA A 148 -10.65 15.96 6.11
CA ALA A 148 -10.01 14.92 6.93
C ALA A 148 -10.63 13.57 6.50
N MET A 149 -9.96 12.42 6.69
CA MET A 149 -10.64 11.11 6.54
C MET A 149 -11.44 10.75 7.81
N PRO A 150 -12.62 10.12 7.66
CA PRO A 150 -13.56 9.92 8.76
C PRO A 150 -12.99 9.01 9.83
N GLN A 151 -13.33 9.32 11.08
CA GLN A 151 -12.76 8.65 12.23
C GLN A 151 -13.38 7.28 12.48
N GLY A 152 -12.52 6.26 12.44
CA GLY A 152 -12.87 4.87 12.67
C GLY A 152 -11.84 4.18 13.54
N GLY A 153 -11.86 4.43 14.85
CA GLY A 153 -11.11 3.66 15.85
C GLY A 153 -12.07 3.05 16.88
N LEU A 154 -11.77 1.84 17.35
CA LEU A 154 -12.53 1.18 18.42
C LEU A 154 -12.04 1.67 19.79
N ASP A 155 -12.93 2.26 20.57
CA ASP A 155 -12.74 2.42 22.02
C ASP A 155 -13.91 1.76 22.76
N GLY A 156 -13.63 0.96 23.78
CA GLY A 156 -14.62 0.18 24.53
C GLY A 156 -15.52 -0.77 23.72
N GLY A 157 -15.23 -1.00 22.43
CA GLY A 157 -16.10 -1.77 21.51
C GLY A 157 -17.13 -0.94 20.73
N ILE A 158 -17.02 0.39 20.76
CA ILE A 158 -17.86 1.32 19.97
C ILE A 158 -16.94 2.21 19.12
N VAL A 159 -17.38 2.58 17.92
CA VAL A 159 -16.64 3.49 17.01
C VAL A 159 -17.10 4.93 17.27
N GLN A 160 -16.17 5.85 17.60
CA GLN A 160 -16.45 7.27 17.81
C GLN A 160 -15.33 8.20 17.29
N HIS A 161 -15.62 9.51 17.27
CA HIS A 161 -14.87 10.58 16.61
C HIS A 161 -14.35 11.63 17.61
N ILE A 162 -13.06 11.94 17.55
CA ILE A 162 -12.36 13.08 18.17
C ILE A 162 -11.89 14.04 17.05
N GLY A 163 -12.63 15.11 16.82
CA GLY A 163 -12.09 16.27 16.08
C GLY A 163 -11.18 17.08 17.01
N ALA A 164 -10.15 17.73 16.46
CA ALA A 164 -9.27 18.58 17.25
C ALA A 164 -10.04 19.80 17.82
N ASN A 165 -9.75 20.16 19.06
CA ASN A 165 -10.09 21.48 19.59
C ASN A 165 -9.02 22.50 19.14
N GLU A 166 -9.44 23.77 19.06
CA GLU A 166 -8.58 24.96 18.89
C GLU A 166 -7.53 25.10 20.01
#